data_AF-A0A8I2D550-F1
#
_entry.id   AF-A0A8I2D550-F1
#
_cell.length_a   1.000
_cell.length_b   1.000
_cell.length_c   1.000
_cell.angle_alpha   90.00
_cell.angle_beta   90.00
_cell.angle_gamma   90.00
#
_symmetry.space_group_name_H-M   'P 1'
#
loop_
_entity.id
_entity.type
_entity.pdbx_description
1 polymer ?
#
loop_
_entity_poly.entity_id
_entity_poly.type
_entity_poly.pdbx_seq_one_letter_code
_entity_poly.pdbx_strand_id
1 'polypeptide(L)' 'MREEANTGFTILIFSNIHQVMHAEKIIADKGYPYRIVPVPSNLSSECGLCIRIESSYLDSILSDLQNIKVEIHTLNNEP' A
#
# COMPACT_ATOMS: atom_id res chain seq x y z
N MET A 1 -7.32 -17.64 -23.10
CA MET A 1 -7.41 -17.15 -21.71
C MET A 1 -6.15 -16.30 -21.50
N ARG A 2 -6.28 -14.98 -21.48
CA ARG A 2 -5.15 -14.06 -21.25
C ARG A 2 -5.33 -13.56 -19.82
N GLU A 3 -4.49 -14.01 -18.91
CA GLU A 3 -4.39 -13.42 -17.58
C GLU A 3 -3.84 -12.00 -17.78
N GLU A 4 -4.67 -10.99 -17.55
CA GLU A 4 -4.23 -9.62 -17.41
C GLU A 4 -3.37 -9.54 -16.14
N ALA A 5 -2.06 -9.67 -16.31
CA ALA A 5 -1.10 -9.28 -15.29
C ALA A 5 -1.24 -7.77 -15.11
N ASN A 6 -2.13 -7.37 -14.20
CA ASN A 6 -2.32 -5.99 -13.81
C ASN A 6 -1.02 -5.54 -13.12
N THR A 7 -0.09 -4.98 -13.90
CA THR A 7 1.08 -4.25 -13.40
C THR A 7 0.63 -2.89 -12.85
N GLY A 8 -0.34 -2.94 -11.94
CA GLY A 8 -0.82 -1.82 -11.18
C GLY A 8 0.05 -1.62 -9.95
N PHE A 9 0.11 -0.39 -9.48
CA PHE A 9 0.64 -0.10 -8.15
C PHE A 9 -0.54 0.20 -7.24
N THR A 10 -0.48 -0.36 -6.04
CA THR A 10 -1.45 -0.12 -5.00
C THR A 10 -0.81 0.73 -3.92
N ILE A 11 -1.52 1.77 -3.50
CA ILE A 11 -1.12 2.62 -2.39
C ILE A 11 -1.94 2.21 -1.18
N LEU A 12 -1.23 1.85 -0.13
CA LEU A 12 -1.75 1.62 1.20
C LEU A 12 -1.70 2.94 1.98
N ILE A 13 -2.87 3.47 2.24
CA ILE A 13 -3.06 4.69 3.01
C ILE A 13 -3.39 4.29 4.44
N PHE A 14 -2.76 4.99 5.39
CA PHE A 14 -2.96 4.76 6.80
C PHE A 14 -3.47 6.02 7.47
N SER A 15 -4.39 5.85 8.41
CA SER A 15 -4.98 6.96 9.17
C SER A 15 -4.07 7.52 10.27
N ASN A 16 -2.95 6.85 10.58
CA ASN A 16 -1.97 7.28 11.58
C ASN A 16 -0.56 6.80 11.23
N ILE A 17 0.46 7.56 11.67
CA ILE A 17 1.88 7.19 11.47
C ILE A 17 2.25 5.87 12.15
N HIS A 18 1.63 5.56 13.29
CA HIS A 18 1.89 4.32 14.02
C HIS A 18 1.56 3.09 13.18
N GLN A 19 0.46 3.13 12.42
CA GLN A 19 0.07 2.07 11.51
C GLN A 19 0.99 2.00 10.30
N VAL A 20 1.47 3.14 9.76
CA VAL A 20 2.50 3.14 8.71
C VAL A 20 3.75 2.40 9.19
N MET A 21 4.28 2.76 10.37
CA MET A 21 5.47 2.12 10.91
C MET A 21 5.26 0.64 11.23
N HIS A 22 4.09 0.27 11.75
CA HIS A 22 3.79 -1.12 12.07
C HIS A 22 3.67 -1.96 10.79
N ALA A 23 2.93 -1.46 9.79
CA ALA A 23 2.78 -2.11 8.51
C ALA A 23 4.12 -2.22 7.78
N GLU A 24 4.88 -1.12 7.73
CA GLU A 24 6.22 -1.11 7.15
C GLU A 24 7.12 -2.15 7.79
N LYS A 25 7.15 -2.21 9.13
CA LYS A 25 7.93 -3.22 9.84
C LYS A 25 7.54 -4.64 9.45
N ILE A 26 6.25 -4.95 9.36
CA ILE A 26 5.76 -6.28 8.94
C ILE A 26 6.19 -6.58 7.51
N ILE A 27 5.99 -5.64 6.59
CA ILE A 27 6.33 -5.80 5.17
C ILE A 27 7.85 -5.98 4.98
N ALA A 28 8.64 -5.19 5.71
CA ALA A 28 10.10 -5.26 5.73
C ALA A 28 10.61 -6.58 6.33
N ASP A 29 10.01 -7.04 7.44
CA ASP A 29 10.34 -8.31 8.10
C ASP A 29 10.10 -9.51 7.16
N LYS A 30 9.05 -9.43 6.35
CA LYS A 30 8.73 -10.43 5.32
C LYS A 30 9.59 -10.31 4.06
N GLY A 31 10.28 -9.19 3.88
CA GLY A 31 11.12 -8.93 2.71
C GLY A 31 10.35 -8.60 1.42
N TYR A 32 9.11 -8.12 1.53
CA TYR A 32 8.35 -7.70 0.35
C TYR A 32 8.87 -6.36 -0.19
N PRO A 33 8.81 -6.13 -1.52
CA PRO A 33 9.17 -4.84 -2.09
C PRO A 33 8.11 -3.77 -1.76
N TYR A 34 8.49 -2.77 -0.97
CA TYR A 34 7.63 -1.65 -0.60
C TYR A 34 8.36 -0.32 -0.76
N ARG A 35 7.58 0.76 -0.90
CA ARG A 35 8.12 2.12 -0.97
C ARG A 35 7.24 3.09 -0.21
N ILE A 36 7.76 3.71 0.84
CA ILE A 36 7.08 4.83 1.49
C ILE A 36 7.18 6.04 0.55
N VAL A 37 6.03 6.61 0.22
CA VAL A 37 5.95 7.86 -0.52
C VAL A 37 5.07 8.84 0.25
N PRO A 38 5.38 10.15 0.22
CA PRO A 38 4.46 11.16 0.74
C PRO A 38 3.16 11.08 -0.07
N VAL A 39 2.04 11.19 0.63
CA VAL A 39 0.73 11.14 -0.02
C VAL A 39 0.64 12.33 -0.99
N PRO A 40 0.29 12.10 -2.27
CA PRO A 40 0.15 13.22 -3.21
C PRO A 40 -0.97 14.14 -2.73
N SER A 41 -0.86 15.45 -3.02
CA SER A 41 -1.81 16.47 -2.54
C SER A 41 -3.28 16.21 -2.95
N ASN A 42 -3.52 15.35 -3.94
CA ASN A 42 -4.85 14.90 -4.37
C ASN A 42 -5.45 13.77 -3.51
N LEU A 43 -4.62 13.03 -2.76
CA LEU A 43 -5.05 12.02 -1.80
C LEU A 43 -4.82 12.59 -0.39
N SER A 44 -5.77 13.39 0.08
CA SER A 44 -5.71 14.00 1.41
C SER A 44 -5.82 12.94 2.51
N SER A 45 -4.69 12.50 3.07
CA SER A 45 -4.64 11.63 4.26
C SER A 45 -4.09 12.39 5.46
N GLU A 46 -4.69 12.17 6.63
CA GLU A 46 -4.39 12.89 7.88
C GLU A 46 -2.91 12.80 8.31
N CYS A 47 -2.14 11.85 7.78
CA CYS A 47 -0.76 11.56 8.19
C CYS A 47 0.30 11.88 7.14
N GLY A 48 -0.10 12.29 5.94
CA GLY A 48 0.82 12.70 4.88
C GLY A 48 1.69 11.57 4.29
N LEU A 49 1.58 10.33 4.75
CA LEU A 49 2.45 9.21 4.37
C LEU A 49 1.63 7.98 3.98
N CYS A 50 2.09 7.30 2.93
CA CYS A 50 1.48 6.08 2.42
C CYS A 50 2.55 5.10 1.92
N ILE A 51 2.21 3.81 1.89
CA ILE A 51 3.11 2.75 1.43
C ILE A 51 2.63 2.31 0.05
N ARG A 52 3.47 2.51 -0.96
CA ARG A 52 3.24 1.97 -2.30
C ARG A 52 3.82 0.56 -2.39
N ILE A 53 3.01 -0.36 -2.85
CA ILE A 53 3.38 -1.76 -3.11
C ILE A 53 2.92 -2.16 -4.51
N GLU A 54 3.50 -3.24 -5.04
CA GLU A 54 2.95 -3.85 -6.26
C GLU A 54 1.67 -4.61 -5.94
N SER A 55 0.68 -4.49 -6.82
CA SER A 55 -0.60 -5.19 -6.68
C SER A 55 -0.43 -6.71 -6.59
N SER A 56 0.65 -7.26 -7.17
CA SER A 56 0.99 -8.69 -7.08
C SER A 56 1.26 -9.18 -5.67
N TYR A 57 1.70 -8.32 -4.75
CA TYR A 57 1.93 -8.67 -3.34
C TYR A 57 0.81 -8.19 -2.41
N LEU A 58 -0.23 -7.55 -2.95
CA LEU A 58 -1.31 -6.98 -2.15
C LEU A 58 -1.98 -8.02 -1.27
N ASP A 59 -2.39 -9.17 -1.82
CA ASP A 59 -3.04 -10.24 -1.06
C ASP A 59 -2.17 -10.80 0.07
N SER A 60 -0.87 -11.00 -0.19
CA SER A 60 0.09 -11.47 0.81
C SER A 60 0.27 -10.44 1.92
N ILE A 61 0.47 -9.17 1.54
CA ILE A 61 0.64 -8.07 2.50
C ILE A 61 -0.65 -7.85 3.30
N LEU A 62 -1.83 -7.87 2.69
CA LEU A 62 -3.10 -7.74 3.40
C LEU A 62 -3.34 -8.85 4.41
N SER A 63 -2.96 -10.08 4.07
CA SER A 63 -3.04 -11.21 5.00
C SER A 63 -2.16 -10.97 6.23
N ASP A 64 -0.96 -10.43 6.03
CA ASP A 64 -0.07 -10.06 7.13
C ASP A 64 -0.56 -8.82 7.90
N LEU A 65 -1.21 -7.88 7.22
CA LEU A 65 -1.76 -6.63 7.78
C LEU A 65 -3.21 -6.77 8.30
N GLN A 66 -3.76 -7.98 8.43
CA GLN A 66 -5.16 -8.21 8.83
C GLN A 66 -5.57 -7.55 10.16
N ASN A 67 -4.60 -7.23 11.02
CA ASN A 67 -4.80 -6.56 12.31
C ASN A 67 -4.64 -5.03 12.25
N ILE A 68 -4.36 -4.46 11.08
CA ILE A 68 -4.09 -3.04 10.86
C ILE A 68 -5.17 -2.49 9.93
N LYS A 69 -5.77 -1.37 10.32
CA LYS A 69 -6.76 -0.70 9.48
C LYS A 69 -6.04 0.11 8.41
N VAL A 70 -6.04 -0.42 7.19
CA VAL A 70 -5.41 0.18 6.01
C VAL A 70 -6.46 0.45 4.94
N GLU A 71 -6.33 1.57 4.25
CA GLU A 71 -7.16 1.94 3.11
C GLU A 71 -6.38 1.69 1.82
N ILE A 72 -6.98 0.94 0.90
CA ILE A 72 -6.33 0.45 -0.32
C ILE A 72 -6.77 1.31 -1.49
N HIS A 73 -5.83 2.02 -2.12
CA HIS A 73 -6.06 2.81 -3.32
C HIS A 73 -5.32 2.22 -4.52
N THR A 74 -6.06 1.84 -5.54
CA THR A 74 -5.46 1.41 -6.81
C THR A 74 -5.31 2.63 -7.71
N LEU A 75 -4.07 3.00 -8.03
CA LEU A 75 -3.81 4.10 -8.96
C LEU A 75 -4.02 3.61 -10.39
N ASN A 76 -5.24 3.74 -10.88
CA ASN A 76 -5.50 3.73 -12.31
C ASN A 76 -5.20 5.14 -12.81
N ASN A 77 -4.09 5.32 -13.52
CA ASN A 77 -3.85 6.57 -14.23
C ASN A 77 -4.91 6.65 -15.33
N GLU A 78 -6.03 7.33 -15.05
CA GLU A 78 -6.89 7.81 -16.12
C GLU A 78 -6.07 8.80 -16.96
N PRO A 79 -6.09 8.66 -18.31
CA PRO A 79 -5.20 9.36 -19.22
C PRO A 79 -5.44 10.86 -19.31
#